data_AF-X1EJ88-F1
#
_entry.id   AF-X1EJ88-F1
#
_cell.length_a   1.000
_cell.length_b   1.000
_cell.length_c   1.000
_cell.angle_alpha   90.00
_cell.angle_beta   90.00
_cell.angle_gamma   90.00
#
_symmetry.space_group_name_H-M   'P 1'
#
loop_
_entity.id
_entity.type
_entity.pdbx_description
1 polymer ?
#
loop_
_entity_poly.entity_id
_entity_poly.type
_entity_poly.pdbx_seq_one_letter_code
_entity_poly.pdbx_strand_id
1 'polypeptide(L)'
;ELRKLEVSLRSKKQNLEELLFELDQRNARLIELEKILQKKDSVVLALKDKVSSALMGFEKFGSSNYVDPAIVEVENHYNIVQEETFAPILYLIKYKTIDEAISLNNDVPQGLSSAIFTLNLREAEQFLSEAGSDCGIANVNIGTSGAEIGGAFGGEKDTGGGRESGSDSWKAYMRRQTNTINWSTELPLAQGIKFDL
;
A
#
# COMPACT_ATOMS: atom_id res chain seq x y z
N GLU A 1 38.97 -24.92 22.04
CA GLU A 1 38.70 -24.67 20.60
C GLU A 1 37.43 -25.35 20.10
N LEU A 2 37.22 -26.63 20.40
CA LEU A 2 36.00 -27.39 20.04
C LEU A 2 34.68 -26.68 20.38
N ARG A 3 34.58 -26.06 21.56
CA ARG A 3 33.36 -25.34 22.00
C ARG A 3 33.03 -24.10 21.16
N LYS A 4 34.03 -23.43 20.58
CA LYS A 4 33.84 -22.28 19.67
C LYS A 4 33.37 -22.75 18.30
N LEU A 5 33.93 -23.86 17.82
CA LEU A 5 33.49 -24.55 16.61
C LEU A 5 32.03 -25.00 16.73
N GLU A 6 31.63 -25.58 17.86
CA GLU A 6 30.27 -26.05 18.07
C GLU A 6 29.23 -24.92 18.06
N VAL A 7 29.54 -23.78 18.69
CA VAL A 7 28.68 -22.58 18.65
C VAL A 7 28.58 -22.02 17.24
N SER A 8 29.70 -21.93 16.52
CA SER A 8 29.71 -21.47 15.12
C SER A 8 28.90 -22.38 14.21
N LEU A 9 28.98 -23.70 14.42
CA LEU A 9 28.26 -24.69 13.61
C LEU A 9 26.75 -24.64 13.89
N ARG A 10 26.33 -24.39 15.14
CA ARG A 10 24.91 -24.14 15.48
C ARG A 10 24.37 -22.88 14.81
N SER A 11 25.10 -21.76 14.87
CA SER A 11 24.69 -20.52 14.22
C SER A 11 24.60 -20.67 12.69
N LYS A 12 25.57 -21.33 12.06
CA LYS A 12 25.51 -21.63 10.62
C LYS A 12 24.34 -22.52 10.25
N LYS A 13 24.02 -23.51 11.09
CA LYS A 13 22.86 -24.38 10.88
C LYS A 13 21.55 -23.59 10.96
N GLN A 14 21.43 -22.70 11.94
CA GLN A 14 20.24 -21.86 12.11
C GLN A 14 20.06 -20.89 10.93
N ASN A 15 21.13 -20.24 10.47
CA ASN A 15 21.10 -19.43 9.24
C ASN A 15 20.72 -20.26 8.02
N LEU A 16 21.20 -21.50 7.92
CA LEU A 16 20.86 -22.38 6.80
C LEU A 16 19.37 -22.76 6.82
N GLU A 17 18.80 -22.97 8.00
CA GLU A 17 17.37 -23.25 8.18
C GLU A 17 16.50 -22.05 7.82
N GLU A 18 16.90 -20.83 8.18
CA GLU A 18 16.23 -19.58 7.76
C GLU A 18 16.31 -19.39 6.24
N LEU A 19 17.49 -19.59 5.65
CA LEU A 19 17.69 -19.52 4.20
C LEU A 19 16.85 -20.57 3.46
N LEU A 20 16.75 -21.79 3.97
CA LEU A 20 15.90 -22.83 3.39
C LEU A 20 14.42 -22.44 3.45
N PHE A 21 13.97 -21.84 4.55
CA PHE A 21 12.60 -21.36 4.68
C PHE A 21 12.30 -20.23 3.71
N GLU A 22 13.20 -19.25 3.56
CA GLU A 22 13.07 -18.20 2.55
C GLU A 22 13.09 -18.77 1.12
N LEU A 23 13.92 -19.77 0.86
CA LEU A 23 14.00 -20.43 -0.44
C LEU A 23 12.69 -21.16 -0.76
N ASP A 24 12.10 -21.85 0.22
CA ASP A 24 10.82 -22.55 0.08
C ASP A 24 9.68 -21.57 -0.17
N GLN A 25 9.66 -20.42 0.51
CA GLN A 25 8.70 -19.34 0.23
C GLN A 25 8.86 -18.78 -1.19
N ARG A 26 10.09 -18.54 -1.63
CA ARG A 26 10.39 -18.09 -3.00
C ARG A 26 10.00 -19.14 -4.04
N ASN A 27 10.24 -20.43 -3.78
CA ASN A 27 9.89 -21.53 -4.66
C ASN A 27 8.37 -21.71 -4.76
N ALA A 28 7.63 -21.58 -3.66
CA ALA A 28 6.17 -21.59 -3.67
C ALA A 28 5.61 -20.46 -4.56
N ARG A 29 6.19 -19.25 -4.43
CA ARG A 29 5.82 -18.10 -5.26
C ARG A 29 6.19 -18.31 -6.74
N LEU A 30 7.32 -18.93 -7.03
CA LEU A 30 7.72 -19.30 -8.39
C LEU A 30 6.76 -20.31 -9.03
N ILE A 31 6.28 -21.30 -8.27
CA ILE A 31 5.31 -22.29 -8.76
C ILE A 31 3.94 -21.66 -9.02
N GLU A 32 3.50 -20.72 -8.17
CA GLU A 32 2.28 -19.97 -8.39
C GLU A 32 2.39 -19.08 -9.64
N LEU A 33 3.52 -18.41 -9.80
CA LEU A 33 3.85 -17.71 -11.04
C LEU A 33 3.79 -18.69 -12.20
N GLU A 34 4.46 -19.85 -12.18
CA GLU A 34 4.41 -20.86 -13.25
C GLU A 34 3.01 -21.28 -13.69
N LYS A 35 2.05 -21.38 -12.75
CA LYS A 35 0.64 -21.67 -13.08
C LYS A 35 -0.05 -20.50 -13.78
N ILE A 36 0.27 -19.27 -13.42
CA ILE A 36 -0.18 -18.05 -14.11
C ILE A 36 0.52 -17.93 -15.48
N LEU A 37 1.79 -18.34 -15.57
CA LEU A 37 2.65 -18.27 -16.75
C LEU A 37 2.19 -19.24 -17.87
N GLN A 38 1.63 -20.41 -17.55
CA GLN A 38 1.21 -21.45 -18.52
C GLN A 38 0.11 -21.02 -19.53
N LYS A 39 -0.45 -19.81 -19.43
CA LYS A 39 -1.58 -19.37 -20.26
C LYS A 39 -1.22 -18.51 -21.48
N LYS A 40 -0.01 -17.96 -21.64
CA LYS A 40 0.39 -17.12 -22.80
C LYS A 40 1.93 -17.05 -22.97
N ASP A 41 2.55 -18.10 -23.50
CA ASP A 41 3.98 -18.42 -23.32
C ASP A 41 5.06 -17.40 -23.77
N SER A 42 4.82 -16.50 -24.74
CA SER A 42 5.91 -15.62 -25.24
C SER A 42 6.06 -14.31 -24.48
N VAL A 43 4.95 -13.68 -24.09
CA VAL A 43 4.96 -12.40 -23.35
C VAL A 43 5.40 -12.63 -21.90
N VAL A 44 4.96 -13.76 -21.37
CA VAL A 44 5.23 -14.32 -20.04
C VAL A 44 6.73 -14.57 -19.78
N LEU A 45 7.49 -15.05 -20.77
CA LEU A 45 8.93 -15.27 -20.63
C LEU A 45 9.71 -13.95 -20.52
N ALA A 46 9.37 -12.95 -21.34
CA ALA A 46 9.97 -11.61 -21.26
C ALA A 46 9.57 -10.86 -19.97
N LEU A 47 8.36 -11.12 -19.48
CA LEU A 47 7.84 -10.71 -18.18
C LEU A 47 8.66 -11.32 -17.03
N LYS A 48 8.91 -12.63 -17.10
CA LYS A 48 9.66 -13.39 -16.09
C LYS A 48 11.08 -12.84 -15.94
N ASP A 49 11.81 -12.62 -17.04
CA ASP A 49 13.18 -12.10 -16.96
C ASP A 49 13.24 -10.71 -16.32
N LYS A 50 12.32 -9.81 -16.68
CA LYS A 50 12.28 -8.45 -16.11
C LYS A 50 11.92 -8.43 -14.63
N VAL A 51 10.83 -9.11 -14.26
CA VAL A 51 10.37 -9.17 -12.87
C VAL A 51 11.38 -9.94 -12.00
N SER A 52 11.90 -11.05 -12.50
CA SER A 52 12.96 -11.81 -11.83
C SER A 52 14.22 -10.98 -11.61
N SER A 53 14.65 -10.19 -12.61
CA SER A 53 15.80 -9.29 -12.46
C SER A 53 15.56 -8.19 -11.41
N ALA A 54 14.32 -7.66 -11.33
CA ALA A 54 13.94 -6.68 -10.33
C ALA A 54 13.78 -7.27 -8.91
N LEU A 55 13.50 -8.57 -8.79
CA LEU A 55 13.29 -9.25 -7.51
C LEU A 55 14.56 -9.91 -6.96
N MET A 56 15.37 -10.54 -7.81
CA MET A 56 16.51 -11.37 -7.38
C MET A 56 17.84 -10.63 -7.44
N GLY A 57 17.88 -9.47 -8.09
CA GLY A 57 19.09 -8.70 -8.24
C GLY A 57 20.13 -9.40 -9.11
N PHE A 58 21.12 -8.65 -9.52
CA PHE A 58 22.22 -9.20 -10.30
C PHE A 58 23.11 -10.09 -9.40
N GLU A 59 23.25 -11.38 -9.74
CA GLU A 59 24.44 -12.16 -9.32
C GLU A 59 25.76 -11.48 -9.76
N LYS A 60 25.67 -10.53 -10.71
CA LYS A 60 26.78 -9.75 -11.24
C LYS A 60 27.51 -8.88 -10.19
N PHE A 61 26.96 -8.66 -8.99
CA PHE A 61 27.58 -7.82 -7.94
C PHE A 61 27.92 -8.56 -6.62
N GLY A 62 27.91 -9.89 -6.58
CA GLY A 62 28.25 -10.65 -5.37
C GLY A 62 27.18 -10.53 -4.28
N SER A 63 27.56 -10.32 -3.02
CA SER A 63 26.66 -10.32 -1.84
C SER A 63 25.79 -9.05 -1.68
N SER A 64 25.45 -8.38 -2.78
CA SER A 64 24.78 -7.07 -2.75
C SER A 64 23.40 -7.12 -3.40
N ASN A 65 22.42 -6.46 -2.79
CA ASN A 65 21.02 -6.46 -3.25
C ASN A 65 20.73 -5.36 -4.29
N TYR A 66 21.49 -5.33 -5.39
CA TYR A 66 21.24 -4.39 -6.50
C TYR A 66 20.32 -5.01 -7.54
N VAL A 67 19.24 -4.30 -7.87
CA VAL A 67 18.21 -4.69 -8.84
C VAL A 67 18.04 -3.60 -9.90
N ASP A 68 17.75 -4.00 -11.13
CA ASP A 68 17.27 -3.06 -12.15
C ASP A 68 15.76 -2.83 -11.97
N PRO A 69 15.25 -1.59 -12.09
CA PRO A 69 13.82 -1.34 -12.12
C PRO A 69 13.15 -2.07 -13.28
N ALA A 70 12.01 -2.71 -13.02
CA ALA A 70 11.23 -3.40 -14.05
C ALA A 70 10.04 -2.54 -14.52
N ILE A 71 9.82 -2.50 -15.84
CA ILE A 71 8.61 -1.93 -16.45
C ILE A 71 7.98 -3.00 -17.34
N VAL A 72 6.70 -3.26 -17.12
CA VAL A 72 6.05 -4.48 -17.58
C VAL A 72 4.58 -4.21 -17.94
N GLU A 73 4.15 -4.59 -19.15
CA GLU A 73 2.73 -4.56 -19.54
C GLU A 73 1.99 -5.80 -19.01
N VAL A 74 0.84 -5.58 -18.34
CA VAL A 74 0.08 -6.64 -17.64
C VAL A 74 -1.44 -6.43 -17.77
N GLU A 75 -2.21 -7.43 -17.35
CA GLU A 75 -3.67 -7.33 -17.18
C GLU A 75 -4.00 -7.15 -15.68
N ASN A 76 -4.97 -6.28 -15.35
CA ASN A 76 -5.24 -5.87 -13.95
C ASN A 76 -5.57 -7.05 -13.03
N HIS A 77 -6.32 -8.03 -13.52
CA HIS A 77 -6.82 -9.15 -12.71
C HIS A 77 -5.72 -10.14 -12.27
N TYR A 78 -4.46 -9.94 -12.66
CA TYR A 78 -3.36 -10.78 -12.20
C TYR A 78 -3.07 -10.52 -10.72
N ASN A 79 -3.03 -11.58 -9.90
CA ASN A 79 -2.77 -11.47 -8.45
C ASN A 79 -1.53 -10.63 -8.11
N ILE A 80 -0.44 -10.74 -8.89
CA ILE A 80 0.80 -9.99 -8.66
C ILE A 80 0.64 -8.46 -8.83
N VAL A 81 -0.40 -8.00 -9.54
CA VAL A 81 -0.75 -6.58 -9.67
C VAL A 81 -1.52 -6.10 -8.45
N GLN A 82 -2.32 -6.99 -7.84
CA GLN A 82 -3.15 -6.72 -6.66
C GLN A 82 -2.35 -6.77 -5.35
N GLU A 83 -1.26 -7.55 -5.34
CA GLU A 83 -0.34 -7.65 -4.22
C GLU A 83 0.75 -6.58 -4.27
N GLU A 84 0.90 -5.85 -3.18
CA GLU A 84 2.06 -4.98 -3.01
C GLU A 84 3.34 -5.82 -2.91
N THR A 85 4.24 -5.63 -3.86
CA THR A 85 5.61 -6.12 -3.79
C THR A 85 6.53 -4.94 -3.59
N PHE A 86 7.22 -4.89 -2.44
CA PHE A 86 8.06 -3.77 -2.03
C PHE A 86 9.41 -3.76 -2.78
N ALA A 87 9.35 -3.63 -4.10
CA ALA A 87 10.44 -3.66 -5.06
C ALA A 87 10.17 -2.67 -6.21
N PRO A 88 11.19 -2.23 -6.98
CA PRO A 88 11.02 -1.22 -8.03
C PRO A 88 10.41 -1.83 -9.31
N ILE A 89 9.11 -2.12 -9.27
CA ILE A 89 8.35 -2.69 -10.39
C ILE A 89 7.21 -1.75 -10.77
N LEU A 90 7.14 -1.39 -12.05
CA LEU A 90 6.06 -0.59 -12.62
C LEU A 90 5.24 -1.44 -13.61
N TYR A 91 3.97 -1.61 -13.29
CA TYR A 91 2.99 -2.26 -14.16
C TYR A 91 2.34 -1.23 -15.09
N LEU A 92 2.27 -1.56 -16.38
CA LEU A 92 1.59 -0.78 -17.41
C LEU A 92 0.28 -1.49 -17.77
N ILE A 93 -0.83 -0.82 -17.50
CA ILE A 93 -2.18 -1.30 -17.78
C ILE A 93 -2.86 -0.30 -18.70
N LYS A 94 -3.41 -0.78 -19.81
CA LYS A 94 -4.09 0.06 -20.80
C LYS A 94 -5.57 0.18 -20.44
N TYR A 95 -6.13 1.36 -20.69
CA TYR A 95 -7.55 1.66 -20.55
C TYR A 95 -8.03 2.46 -21.75
N LYS A 96 -9.35 2.62 -21.91
CA LYS A 96 -9.97 3.42 -22.98
C LYS A 96 -10.78 4.61 -22.46
N THR A 97 -11.38 4.49 -21.29
CA THR A 97 -12.23 5.53 -20.70
C THR A 97 -11.75 5.91 -19.30
N ILE A 98 -12.01 7.15 -18.88
CA ILE A 98 -11.62 7.60 -17.53
C ILE A 98 -12.33 6.78 -16.44
N ASP A 99 -13.58 6.38 -16.65
CA ASP A 99 -14.34 5.53 -15.71
C ASP A 99 -13.67 4.17 -15.53
N GLU A 100 -13.19 3.57 -16.63
CA GLU A 100 -12.41 2.34 -16.59
C GLU A 100 -11.08 2.54 -15.85
N ALA A 101 -10.36 3.65 -16.10
CA ALA A 101 -9.10 3.93 -15.40
C ALA A 101 -9.30 4.09 -13.88
N ILE A 102 -10.35 4.79 -13.46
CA ILE A 102 -10.72 4.95 -12.04
C ILE A 102 -11.09 3.59 -11.45
N SER A 103 -11.90 2.80 -12.16
CA SER A 103 -12.25 1.44 -11.71
C SER A 103 -11.00 0.59 -11.53
N LEU A 104 -10.02 0.66 -12.45
CA LEU A 104 -8.76 -0.07 -12.34
C LEU A 104 -7.90 0.40 -11.18
N ASN A 105 -7.81 1.72 -10.94
CA ASN A 105 -7.13 2.30 -9.78
C ASN A 105 -7.70 1.79 -8.46
N ASN A 106 -9.02 1.66 -8.38
CA ASN A 106 -9.74 1.30 -7.16
C ASN A 106 -9.89 -0.23 -6.97
N ASP A 107 -9.50 -1.06 -7.95
CA ASP A 107 -9.71 -2.53 -7.92
C ASP A 107 -8.73 -3.27 -6.99
N VAL A 108 -7.71 -2.58 -6.47
CA VAL A 108 -6.72 -3.13 -5.53
C VAL A 108 -7.16 -2.97 -4.08
N PRO A 109 -6.75 -3.85 -3.15
CA PRO A 109 -7.14 -3.75 -1.74
C PRO A 109 -6.55 -2.53 -1.00
N GLN A 110 -5.41 -2.01 -1.46
CA GLN A 110 -4.73 -0.85 -0.88
C GLN A 110 -5.38 0.48 -1.32
N GLY A 111 -5.15 1.56 -0.58
CA GLY A 111 -5.74 2.87 -0.85
C GLY A 111 -4.91 4.04 -0.34
N LEU A 112 -3.58 4.01 -0.52
CA LEU A 112 -2.68 5.05 0.00
C LEU A 112 -2.71 6.33 -0.83
N SER A 113 -2.19 6.27 -2.07
CA SER A 113 -1.98 7.43 -2.92
C SER A 113 -2.19 7.09 -4.39
N SER A 114 -2.85 8.00 -5.11
CA SER A 114 -3.10 7.90 -6.54
C SER A 114 -2.77 9.21 -7.25
N ALA A 115 -2.56 9.16 -8.56
CA ALA A 115 -2.31 10.34 -9.37
C ALA A 115 -2.88 10.22 -10.78
N ILE A 116 -3.41 11.33 -11.30
CA ILE A 116 -3.76 11.48 -12.71
C ILE A 116 -2.87 12.55 -13.36
N PHE A 117 -2.39 12.27 -14.58
CA PHE A 117 -1.71 13.25 -15.42
C PHE A 117 -2.61 13.59 -16.60
N THR A 118 -3.20 14.79 -16.58
CA THR A 118 -4.13 15.25 -17.62
C THR A 118 -4.13 16.78 -17.72
N LEU A 119 -4.46 17.29 -18.91
CA LEU A 119 -4.77 18.71 -19.13
C LEU A 119 -6.29 18.95 -19.21
N ASN A 120 -7.10 17.89 -19.14
CA ASN A 120 -8.55 17.98 -19.18
C ASN A 120 -9.09 18.21 -17.76
N LEU A 121 -9.61 19.42 -17.51
CA LEU A 121 -10.16 19.80 -16.21
C LEU A 121 -11.29 18.87 -15.73
N ARG A 122 -12.12 18.35 -16.66
CA ARG A 122 -13.22 17.45 -16.28
C ARG A 122 -12.71 16.11 -15.77
N GLU A 123 -11.65 15.57 -16.37
CA GLU A 123 -11.02 14.34 -15.90
C GLU A 123 -10.31 14.54 -14.56
N ALA A 124 -9.62 15.68 -14.40
CA ALA A 124 -8.96 16.02 -13.14
C ALA A 124 -9.98 16.12 -11.98
N GLU A 125 -11.07 16.87 -12.17
CA GLU A 125 -12.11 17.01 -11.14
C GLU A 125 -12.87 15.71 -10.91
N GLN A 126 -13.14 14.93 -11.96
CA GLN A 126 -13.77 13.61 -11.81
C GLN A 126 -12.90 12.67 -10.97
N PHE A 127 -11.59 12.65 -11.20
CA PHE A 127 -10.64 11.84 -10.44
C PHE A 127 -10.58 12.24 -8.96
N LEU A 128 -10.78 13.52 -8.63
CA LEU A 128 -10.79 14.03 -7.25
C LEU A 128 -12.19 14.01 -6.59
N SER A 129 -13.23 13.70 -7.35
CA SER A 129 -14.61 13.67 -6.86
C SER A 129 -14.90 12.47 -5.97
N GLU A 130 -16.06 12.43 -5.33
CA GLU A 130 -16.53 11.29 -4.53
C GLU A 130 -16.62 9.97 -5.32
N ALA A 131 -16.76 10.03 -6.65
CA ALA A 131 -16.81 8.88 -7.53
C ALA A 131 -15.45 8.57 -8.19
N GLY A 132 -14.40 9.31 -7.81
CA GLY A 132 -13.04 9.24 -8.35
C GLY A 132 -12.16 8.22 -7.65
N SER A 133 -10.90 8.60 -7.41
CA SER A 133 -9.96 7.78 -6.64
C SER A 133 -10.48 7.52 -5.23
N ASP A 134 -10.31 6.29 -4.75
CA ASP A 134 -10.64 5.89 -3.38
C ASP A 134 -9.45 5.93 -2.42
N CYS A 135 -8.33 6.54 -2.84
CA CYS A 135 -7.13 6.69 -2.01
C CYS A 135 -7.25 7.85 -1.01
N GLY A 136 -6.50 7.77 0.09
CA GLY A 136 -6.40 8.87 1.05
C GLY A 136 -5.69 10.11 0.51
N ILE A 137 -4.84 9.94 -0.50
CA ILE A 137 -4.16 11.01 -1.26
C ILE A 137 -4.50 10.82 -2.74
N ALA A 138 -5.02 11.87 -3.39
CA ALA A 138 -5.30 11.87 -4.81
C ALA A 138 -4.73 13.15 -5.45
N ASN A 139 -3.86 12.97 -6.44
CA ASN A 139 -3.05 14.04 -7.01
C ASN A 139 -3.36 14.29 -8.50
N VAL A 140 -3.16 15.53 -8.95
CA VAL A 140 -3.25 15.92 -10.37
C VAL A 140 -1.93 16.52 -10.82
N ASN A 141 -1.34 15.96 -11.88
CA ASN A 141 -0.08 16.40 -12.49
C ASN A 141 1.15 16.40 -11.56
N ILE A 142 1.09 15.62 -10.47
CA ILE A 142 2.21 15.26 -9.60
C ILE A 142 2.09 13.78 -9.23
N GLY A 143 3.22 13.08 -9.10
CA GLY A 143 3.24 11.63 -8.84
C GLY A 143 2.65 11.24 -7.47
N THR A 144 2.60 9.93 -7.22
CA THR A 144 2.03 9.35 -5.99
C THR A 144 2.79 9.71 -4.71
N SER A 145 4.04 10.17 -4.82
CA SER A 145 4.83 10.71 -3.70
C SER A 145 4.58 12.20 -3.41
N GLY A 146 3.66 12.85 -4.13
CA GLY A 146 3.27 14.22 -3.89
C GLY A 146 2.51 14.37 -2.57
N ALA A 147 3.22 14.64 -1.49
CA ALA A 147 2.67 14.95 -0.18
C ALA A 147 3.61 15.92 0.55
N GLU A 148 3.08 16.69 1.50
CA GLU A 148 3.86 17.64 2.29
C GLU A 148 3.40 17.70 3.75
N ILE A 149 4.23 18.27 4.62
CA ILE A 149 4.03 18.28 6.08
C ILE A 149 2.67 18.85 6.50
N GLY A 150 2.14 19.83 5.77
CA GLY A 150 0.86 20.47 6.07
C GLY A 150 -0.37 19.59 5.84
N GLY A 151 -0.27 18.56 5.00
CA GLY A 151 -1.35 17.62 4.69
C GLY A 151 -1.48 16.50 5.70
N ALA A 152 -2.67 15.93 5.84
CA ALA A 152 -2.87 14.67 6.56
C ALA A 152 -2.37 13.50 5.70
N PHE A 153 -1.34 12.80 6.13
CA PHE A 153 -0.74 11.69 5.40
C PHE A 153 -1.34 10.36 5.84
N GLY A 154 -1.81 9.55 4.91
CA GLY A 154 -2.33 8.20 5.16
C GLY A 154 -3.35 7.78 4.11
N GLY A 155 -3.84 6.56 4.22
CA GLY A 155 -4.68 5.94 3.19
C GLY A 155 -5.92 5.25 3.74
N GLU A 156 -6.75 4.77 2.83
CA GLU A 156 -8.00 4.05 3.07
C GLU A 156 -7.84 2.54 2.83
N LYS A 157 -8.94 1.79 2.97
CA LYS A 157 -9.00 0.35 2.69
C LYS A 157 -7.96 -0.41 3.52
N ASP A 158 -7.22 -1.35 2.93
CA ASP A 158 -6.21 -2.14 3.65
C ASP A 158 -4.97 -1.31 4.04
N THR A 159 -4.85 -0.06 3.60
CA THR A 159 -3.86 0.88 4.15
C THR A 159 -4.18 1.27 5.60
N GLY A 160 -5.43 1.11 6.05
CA GLY A 160 -5.78 1.08 7.47
C GLY A 160 -6.43 2.35 8.06
N GLY A 161 -6.70 3.39 7.26
CA GLY A 161 -7.51 4.55 7.66
C GLY A 161 -6.83 5.59 8.57
N GLY A 162 -5.61 5.33 9.03
CA GLY A 162 -4.84 6.26 9.84
C GLY A 162 -4.49 7.56 9.11
N ARG A 163 -4.21 8.62 9.87
CA ARG A 163 -3.67 9.89 9.37
C ARG A 163 -2.59 10.46 10.29
N GLU A 164 -1.54 11.01 9.69
CA GLU A 164 -0.34 11.54 10.36
C GLU A 164 0.07 12.93 9.81
N SER A 165 1.02 13.57 10.49
CA SER A 165 1.55 14.90 10.16
C SER A 165 0.54 16.05 10.31
N GLY A 166 0.01 16.57 9.21
CA GLY A 166 -0.69 17.85 9.16
C GLY A 166 -2.19 17.77 9.44
N SER A 167 -2.91 18.82 9.00
CA SER A 167 -4.33 19.03 9.29
C SER A 167 -4.65 18.91 10.78
N ASP A 168 -5.63 18.10 11.14
CA ASP A 168 -6.05 17.79 12.49
C ASP A 168 -5.67 16.38 12.94
N SER A 169 -4.69 15.76 12.29
CA SER A 169 -4.17 14.42 12.64
C SER A 169 -3.71 14.33 14.10
N TRP A 170 -3.29 15.45 14.70
CA TRP A 170 -2.97 15.55 16.12
C TRP A 170 -4.14 15.13 17.04
N LYS A 171 -5.40 15.20 16.57
CA LYS A 171 -6.58 14.79 17.35
C LYS A 171 -6.57 13.29 17.68
N ALA A 172 -5.91 12.44 16.88
CA ALA A 172 -5.77 11.02 17.17
C ALA A 172 -4.91 10.75 18.42
N TYR A 173 -4.05 11.70 18.79
CA TYR A 173 -3.17 11.64 19.95
C TYR A 173 -3.76 12.33 21.19
N MET A 174 -5.02 12.78 21.11
CA MET A 174 -5.74 13.43 22.21
C MET A 174 -7.13 12.79 22.38
N ARG A 175 -7.74 12.99 23.56
CA ARG A 175 -9.13 12.59 23.82
C ARG A 175 -10.06 13.81 23.83
N ARG A 176 -11.15 13.76 23.06
CA ARG A 176 -12.19 14.79 23.09
C ARG A 176 -13.04 14.64 24.36
N GLN A 177 -13.41 15.76 24.98
CA GLN A 177 -14.33 15.79 26.12
C GLN A 177 -15.36 16.91 25.90
N THR A 178 -16.65 16.57 26.00
CA THR A 178 -17.75 17.52 25.95
C THR A 178 -18.17 17.87 27.38
N ASN A 179 -18.17 19.14 27.74
CA ASN A 179 -18.46 19.60 29.10
C ASN A 179 -19.64 20.56 29.11
N THR A 180 -20.61 20.32 29.99
CA THR A 180 -21.69 21.25 30.30
C THR A 180 -21.51 21.72 31.74
N ILE A 181 -21.39 23.03 31.94
CA ILE A 181 -21.27 23.64 33.27
C ILE A 181 -22.49 24.55 33.46
N ASN A 182 -23.42 24.11 34.31
CA ASN A 182 -24.50 24.97 34.80
C ASN A 182 -24.00 25.73 36.03
N TRP A 183 -23.91 27.05 35.91
CA TRP A 183 -23.45 27.97 36.97
C TRP A 183 -24.62 28.71 37.63
N SER A 184 -25.87 28.43 37.22
CA SER A 184 -27.04 28.90 37.93
C SER A 184 -27.25 28.12 39.23
N THR A 185 -27.98 28.71 40.17
CA THR A 185 -28.53 27.99 41.33
C THR A 185 -29.78 27.18 40.98
N GLU A 186 -30.17 27.15 39.70
CA GLU A 186 -31.37 26.50 39.22
C GLU A 186 -31.02 25.19 38.51
N LEU A 187 -31.75 24.13 38.81
CA LEU A 187 -31.77 22.92 38.00
C LEU A 187 -33.16 22.81 37.39
N PRO A 188 -33.32 22.87 36.06
CA PRO A 188 -34.62 22.69 35.45
C PRO A 188 -35.13 21.29 35.82
N LEU A 189 -36.25 21.27 36.56
CA LEU A 189 -36.92 20.02 36.91
C LEU A 189 -37.63 19.49 35.67
N ALA A 190 -37.42 18.21 35.36
CA ALA A 190 -38.12 17.56 34.26
C ALA A 190 -39.64 17.58 34.53
N GLN A 191 -40.41 17.81 33.46
CA GLN A 191 -41.88 17.66 33.46
C GLN A 191 -42.65 18.56 34.43
N GLY A 192 -42.06 19.66 34.91
CA GLY A 192 -42.74 20.62 35.81
C GLY A 192 -43.00 20.09 37.21
N ILE A 193 -42.38 18.97 37.59
CA ILE A 193 -42.43 18.42 38.95
C ILE A 193 -41.77 19.42 39.91
N LYS A 194 -42.37 19.67 41.07
CA LYS A 194 -41.81 20.47 42.17
C LYS A 194 -41.53 19.56 43.37
N PHE A 195 -40.32 19.63 43.92
CA PHE A 195 -40.00 19.00 45.20
C PHE A 195 -40.18 20.05 46.30
N ASP A 196 -41.30 19.97 47.03
CA ASP A 196 -41.50 20.75 48.25
C ASP A 196 -40.74 20.05 49.40
N LEU A 197 -39.94 20.81 50.15
CA LEU A 197 -39.21 20.35 51.36
C LEU A 197 -40.05 20.55 52.62
#